data_AF-A0A2W7HYE8-F1
#
_entry.id   AF-A0A2W7HYE8-F1
#
_cell.length_a   1.000
_cell.length_b   1.000
_cell.length_c   1.000
_cell.angle_alpha   90.00
_cell.angle_beta   90.00
_cell.angle_gamma   90.00
#
_symmetry.space_group_name_H-M   'P 1'
#
loop_
_entity.id
_entity.type
_entity.pdbx_description
1 polymer ?
#
loop_
_entity_poly.entity_id
_entity_poly.type
_entity_poly.pdbx_seq_one_letter_code
_entity_poly.pdbx_strand_id
1 'polypeptide(L)'
;MDNPIQEHHDDDDIQKLNLEKDINEWTKEIKFVEQELVFFSKLLDSNLIRKANANEEDGSYILKSIKHITDKNAHFKLKLIEFKNKSEDIVECEDVQCETFFLNEHFNFKQKLITHINQVRTLKKILFNFFEHNLNKEILN
;
A
#
# COMPACT_ATOMS: atom_id res chain seq x y z
N MET A 1 -1.80 21.08 -43.05
CA MET A 1 -2.26 20.14 -42.02
C MET A 1 -1.00 19.68 -41.33
N ASP A 2 -0.67 20.30 -40.21
CA ASP A 2 0.49 19.91 -39.42
C ASP A 2 0.11 18.63 -38.69
N ASN A 3 0.70 17.50 -39.10
CA ASN A 3 0.59 16.27 -38.32
C ASN A 3 1.29 16.55 -36.97
N PRO A 4 0.63 16.26 -35.83
CA PRO A 4 1.33 16.33 -34.55
C PRO A 4 2.47 15.32 -34.62
N ILE A 5 3.69 15.80 -34.45
CA ILE A 5 4.87 14.96 -34.31
C ILE A 5 4.60 14.08 -33.09
N GLN A 6 4.30 12.81 -33.29
CA GLN A 6 4.30 11.85 -32.20
C GLN A 6 5.74 11.79 -31.67
N GLU A 7 5.93 12.09 -30.40
CA GLU A 7 7.20 11.84 -29.72
C GLU A 7 7.52 10.35 -29.87
N HIS A 8 8.56 10.05 -30.64
CA HIS A 8 9.13 8.71 -30.71
C HIS A 8 9.94 8.51 -29.43
N HIS A 9 9.31 7.90 -28.42
CA HIS A 9 10.00 7.34 -27.28
C HIS A 9 10.75 6.08 -27.73
N ASP A 10 12.04 5.99 -27.42
CA ASP A 10 12.79 4.75 -27.56
C ASP A 10 12.28 3.73 -26.51
N ASP A 11 12.58 2.44 -26.70
CA ASP A 11 12.12 1.37 -25.79
C ASP A 11 12.55 1.64 -24.33
N ASP A 12 13.69 2.29 -24.13
CA ASP A 12 14.23 2.68 -22.82
C ASP A 12 13.42 3.81 -22.16
N ASP A 13 12.94 4.77 -22.94
CA ASP A 13 12.08 5.86 -22.46
C ASP A 13 10.74 5.30 -21.97
N ILE A 14 10.19 4.32 -22.70
CA ILE A 14 8.96 3.62 -22.32
C ILE A 14 9.15 2.87 -21.01
N GLN A 15 10.29 2.19 -20.82
CA GLN A 15 10.60 1.50 -19.57
C GLN A 15 10.70 2.47 -18.40
N LYS A 16 11.42 3.59 -18.55
CA LYS A 16 11.55 4.63 -17.52
C LYS A 16 10.18 5.19 -17.11
N LEU A 17 9.34 5.55 -18.10
CA LEU A 17 7.98 6.04 -17.85
C LEU A 17 7.13 5.01 -17.07
N ASN A 18 7.25 3.72 -17.39
CA ASN A 18 6.52 2.67 -16.68
C ASN A 18 7.00 2.50 -15.22
N LEU A 19 8.31 2.58 -14.98
CA LEU A 19 8.89 2.49 -13.64
C LEU A 19 8.47 3.67 -12.77
N GLU A 20 8.56 4.89 -13.29
CA GLU A 20 8.11 6.09 -12.59
C GLU A 20 6.61 6.02 -12.26
N LYS A 21 5.81 5.55 -13.22
CA LYS A 21 4.37 5.35 -13.01
C LYS A 21 4.10 4.34 -11.90
N ASP A 22 4.74 3.16 -11.94
CA ASP A 22 4.58 2.12 -10.91
C ASP A 22 4.95 2.67 -9.53
N ILE A 23 6.11 3.34 -9.38
CA ILE A 23 6.56 3.96 -8.11
C ILE A 23 5.54 4.99 -7.59
N ASN A 24 5.02 5.83 -8.48
CA ASN A 24 4.04 6.86 -8.13
C ASN A 24 2.71 6.25 -7.67
N GLU A 25 2.22 5.21 -8.36
CA GLU A 25 1.02 4.49 -7.99
C GLU A 25 1.19 3.79 -6.64
N TRP A 26 2.30 3.10 -6.43
CA TRP A 26 2.62 2.42 -5.16
C TRP A 26 2.74 3.40 -4.01
N THR A 27 3.33 4.56 -4.24
CA THR A 27 3.43 5.62 -3.22
C THR A 27 2.06 6.13 -2.81
N LYS A 28 1.15 6.33 -3.77
CA LYS A 28 -0.24 6.74 -3.47
C LYS A 28 -0.95 5.66 -2.66
N GLU A 29 -0.85 4.40 -3.07
CA GLU A 29 -1.50 3.28 -2.38
C GLU A 29 -0.99 3.13 -0.94
N ILE A 30 0.33 3.14 -0.73
CA ILE A 30 0.92 3.01 0.62
C ILE A 30 0.51 4.16 1.54
N LYS A 31 0.44 5.40 1.02
CA LYS A 31 -0.05 6.57 1.78
C LYS A 31 -1.54 6.44 2.11
N PHE A 32 -2.33 5.92 1.19
CA PHE A 32 -3.76 5.71 1.44
C PHE A 32 -3.97 4.63 2.50
N VAL A 33 -3.27 3.51 2.42
CA VAL A 33 -3.28 2.45 3.43
C VAL A 33 -2.87 2.99 4.80
N GLU A 34 -1.86 3.85 4.89
CA GLU A 34 -1.46 4.50 6.14
C GLU A 34 -2.61 5.29 6.78
N GLN A 35 -3.33 6.09 5.98
CA GLN A 35 -4.50 6.84 6.45
C GLN A 35 -5.63 5.92 6.93
N GLU A 36 -5.90 4.85 6.20
CA GLU A 36 -6.93 3.88 6.56
C GLU A 36 -6.60 3.15 7.87
N LEU A 37 -5.36 2.72 8.07
CA LEU A 37 -4.93 2.05 9.31
C LEU A 37 -5.07 2.97 10.53
N VAL A 38 -4.70 4.24 10.38
CA VAL A 38 -4.91 5.26 11.43
C VAL A 38 -6.40 5.45 11.71
N PHE A 39 -7.23 5.51 10.67
CA PHE A 39 -8.67 5.62 10.82
C PHE A 39 -9.25 4.40 11.55
N PHE A 40 -8.90 3.18 11.15
CA PHE A 40 -9.40 1.96 11.78
C PHE A 40 -8.98 1.83 13.25
N SER A 41 -7.74 2.20 13.59
CA SER A 41 -7.30 2.23 14.98
C SER A 41 -8.18 3.17 15.81
N LYS A 42 -8.39 4.41 15.33
CA LYS A 42 -9.23 5.40 16.01
C LYS A 42 -10.68 4.96 16.11
N LEU A 43 -11.20 4.27 15.09
CA LEU A 43 -12.57 3.77 15.07
C LEU A 43 -12.78 2.66 16.11
N LEU A 44 -11.81 1.75 16.26
CA LEU A 44 -11.85 0.73 17.32
C LEU A 44 -11.76 1.33 18.72
N ASP A 45 -10.93 2.35 18.90
CA ASP A 45 -10.79 3.06 20.18
C ASP A 45 -11.96 4.01 20.47
N SER A 46 -12.90 4.17 19.54
CA SER A 46 -14.01 5.11 19.66
C SER A 46 -15.08 4.61 20.63
N ASN A 47 -15.86 5.57 21.16
CA ASN A 47 -16.98 5.28 22.05
C ASN A 47 -18.06 4.41 21.38
N LEU A 48 -18.11 4.33 20.04
CA LEU A 48 -19.06 3.49 19.30
C LEU A 48 -18.87 2.01 19.65
N ILE A 49 -17.62 1.52 19.66
CA ILE A 49 -17.32 0.12 19.97
C ILE A 49 -17.52 -0.20 21.44
N ARG A 50 -17.18 0.75 22.32
CA ARG A 50 -17.39 0.58 23.76
C ARG A 50 -18.87 0.51 24.14
N LYS A 51 -19.74 1.21 23.41
CA LYS A 51 -21.20 1.16 23.63
C LYS A 51 -21.84 -0.10 23.03
N ALA A 52 -21.28 -0.61 21.94
CA ALA A 52 -21.73 -1.83 21.26
C ALA A 52 -21.47 -3.15 22.04
N ASN A 53 -20.95 -3.09 23.28
CA ASN A 53 -20.55 -4.27 24.08
C ASN A 53 -19.73 -5.28 23.27
N ALA A 54 -18.82 -4.78 22.42
CA ALA A 54 -18.03 -5.63 21.56
C ALA A 54 -17.10 -6.53 22.37
N ASN A 55 -16.83 -7.73 21.84
CA ASN A 55 -15.89 -8.67 22.47
C ASN A 55 -14.50 -8.02 22.57
N GLU A 56 -14.01 -7.86 23.80
CA GLU A 56 -12.72 -7.22 24.10
C GLU A 56 -11.53 -8.03 23.55
N GLU A 57 -11.63 -9.36 23.50
CA GLU A 57 -10.59 -10.23 22.95
C GLU A 57 -10.44 -10.04 21.44
N ASP A 58 -11.57 -10.03 20.71
CA ASP A 58 -11.59 -9.79 19.27
C ASP A 58 -11.07 -8.39 18.93
N GLY A 59 -11.48 -7.37 19.68
CA GLY A 59 -11.00 -5.99 19.52
C GLY A 59 -9.48 -5.87 19.72
N SER A 60 -8.94 -6.50 20.77
CA SER A 60 -7.50 -6.56 21.06
C SER A 60 -6.71 -7.27 19.94
N TYR A 61 -7.23 -8.38 19.42
CA TYR A 61 -6.62 -9.08 18.29
C TYR A 61 -6.57 -8.21 17.02
N ILE A 62 -7.65 -7.50 16.72
CA ILE A 62 -7.71 -6.62 15.55
C ILE A 62 -6.75 -5.43 15.72
N LEU A 63 -6.67 -4.81 16.90
CA LEU A 63 -5.70 -3.74 17.18
C LEU A 63 -4.25 -4.18 16.98
N LYS A 64 -3.89 -5.38 17.47
CA LYS A 64 -2.55 -5.97 17.22
C LYS A 64 -2.31 -6.18 15.72
N SER A 65 -3.32 -6.62 14.99
CA SER A 65 -3.24 -6.83 13.55
C SER A 65 -3.06 -5.51 12.79
N ILE A 66 -3.77 -4.44 13.17
CA ILE A 66 -3.58 -3.09 12.63
C ILE A 66 -2.15 -2.62 12.87
N LYS A 67 -1.64 -2.77 14.10
CA LYS A 67 -0.26 -2.38 14.44
C LYS A 67 0.77 -3.11 13.57
N HIS A 68 0.66 -4.43 13.46
CA HIS A 68 1.54 -5.24 12.62
C HIS A 68 1.53 -4.80 11.15
N ILE A 69 0.35 -4.56 10.59
CA ILE A 69 0.22 -4.09 9.21
C ILE A 69 0.73 -2.65 9.06
N THR A 70 0.60 -1.81 10.08
CA THR A 70 1.14 -0.44 10.10
C THR A 70 2.67 -0.46 10.04
N ASP A 71 3.32 -1.28 10.86
CA ASP A 71 4.78 -1.42 10.87
C ASP A 71 5.30 -1.92 9.51
N LYS A 72 4.61 -2.89 8.91
CA LYS A 72 4.90 -3.35 7.54
C LYS A 72 4.71 -2.24 6.51
N ASN A 73 3.62 -1.48 6.59
CA ASN A 73 3.33 -0.39 5.67
C ASN A 73 4.42 0.69 5.72
N ALA A 74 4.91 1.01 6.92
CA ALA A 74 6.04 1.92 7.12
C ALA A 74 7.32 1.37 6.47
N HIS A 75 7.58 0.06 6.57
CA HIS A 75 8.71 -0.57 5.87
C HIS A 75 8.60 -0.42 4.35
N PHE A 76 7.42 -0.69 3.75
CA PHE A 76 7.20 -0.49 2.31
C PHE A 76 7.37 0.98 1.90
N LYS A 77 6.91 1.92 2.72
CA LYS A 77 7.09 3.37 2.50
C LYS A 77 8.56 3.76 2.45
N LEU A 78 9.37 3.29 3.40
CA LEU A 78 10.81 3.53 3.40
C LEU A 78 11.48 2.93 2.17
N LYS A 79 11.11 1.69 1.81
CA LYS A 79 11.63 1.02 0.62
C LYS A 79 11.26 1.73 -0.67
N LEU A 80 10.06 2.31 -0.78
CA LEU A 80 9.68 3.13 -1.94
C LEU A 80 10.53 4.40 -2.07
N ILE A 81 10.87 5.04 -0.96
CA ILE A 81 11.74 6.22 -0.97
C ILE A 81 13.14 5.82 -1.44
N GLU A 82 13.69 4.73 -0.90
CA GLU A 82 14.98 4.18 -1.36
C GLU A 82 14.94 3.82 -2.85
N PHE A 83 13.85 3.18 -3.30
CA PHE A 83 13.69 2.74 -4.68
C PHE A 83 13.58 3.93 -5.65
N LYS A 84 12.86 4.98 -5.25
CA LYS A 84 12.76 6.23 -6.02
C LYS A 84 14.13 6.91 -6.16
N ASN A 85 14.85 7.07 -5.06
CA ASN A 85 16.18 7.71 -5.09
C ASN A 85 17.14 6.91 -5.99
N LYS A 86 17.14 5.59 -5.88
CA LYS A 86 17.94 4.72 -6.77
C LYS A 86 17.50 4.77 -8.23
N SER A 87 16.21 4.92 -8.49
CA SER A 87 15.71 4.99 -9.87
C SER A 87 16.22 6.23 -10.61
N GLU A 88 16.46 7.33 -9.88
CA GLU A 88 17.08 8.54 -10.42
C GLU A 88 18.56 8.28 -10.80
N ASP A 89 19.29 7.48 -10.00
CA ASP A 89 20.68 7.09 -10.28
C ASP A 89 20.81 6.10 -11.47
N ILE A 90 19.78 5.28 -11.72
CA ILE A 90 19.80 4.23 -12.75
C ILE A 90 19.49 4.76 -14.14
N VAL A 91 18.92 5.96 -14.23
CA VAL A 91 18.78 6.70 -15.50
C VAL A 91 20.15 6.96 -16.15
N GLU A 92 21.24 6.89 -15.38
CA GLU A 92 22.64 7.07 -15.82
C GLU A 92 23.37 5.76 -16.15
N CYS A 93 22.73 4.58 -16.03
CA CYS A 93 23.41 3.30 -16.27
C CYS A 93 23.57 3.01 -17.78
N GLU A 94 24.81 2.74 -18.22
CA GLU A 94 25.15 2.41 -19.62
C GLU A 94 25.31 0.89 -19.88
N ASP A 95 25.12 0.03 -18.86
CA ASP A 95 25.34 -1.43 -18.94
C ASP A 95 24.04 -2.22 -18.69
N VAL A 96 23.74 -3.15 -19.62
CA VAL A 96 22.62 -4.10 -19.59
C VAL A 96 22.55 -4.90 -18.27
N GLN A 97 23.69 -5.13 -17.61
CA GLN A 97 23.72 -5.80 -16.31
C GLN A 97 23.09 -4.96 -15.19
N CYS A 98 23.28 -3.64 -15.21
CA CYS A 98 22.70 -2.70 -14.25
C CYS A 98 21.17 -2.63 -14.42
N GLU A 99 20.71 -2.52 -15.66
CA GLU A 99 19.28 -2.51 -16.00
C GLU A 99 18.57 -3.80 -15.54
N THR A 100 19.17 -4.96 -15.85
CA THR A 100 18.62 -6.26 -15.46
C THR A 100 18.52 -6.41 -13.95
N PHE A 101 19.52 -5.95 -13.20
CA PHE A 101 19.49 -5.97 -11.74
C PHE A 101 18.33 -5.12 -11.19
N PHE A 102 18.18 -3.89 -11.70
CA PHE A 102 17.11 -3.00 -11.26
C PHE A 102 15.72 -3.53 -11.58
N LEU A 103 15.50 -4.04 -12.79
CA LEU A 103 14.22 -4.63 -13.20
C LEU A 103 13.84 -5.82 -12.30
N ASN A 104 14.83 -6.63 -11.90
CA ASN A 104 14.61 -7.72 -10.94
C ASN A 104 14.26 -7.19 -9.55
N GLU A 105 14.94 -6.15 -9.05
CA GLU A 105 14.57 -5.52 -7.77
C GLU A 105 13.15 -4.93 -7.82
N HIS A 106 12.80 -4.23 -8.91
CA HIS A 106 11.47 -3.68 -9.17
C HIS A 106 10.40 -4.77 -9.13
N PHE A 107 10.60 -5.85 -9.88
CA PHE A 107 9.67 -6.96 -9.94
C PHE A 107 9.49 -7.63 -8.57
N ASN A 108 10.59 -7.88 -7.86
CA ASN A 108 10.56 -8.47 -6.53
C ASN A 108 9.83 -7.57 -5.52
N PHE A 109 10.06 -6.26 -5.60
CA PHE A 109 9.35 -5.29 -4.78
C PHE A 109 7.84 -5.30 -5.08
N LYS A 110 7.45 -5.28 -6.36
CA LYS A 110 6.06 -5.35 -6.82
C LYS A 110 5.32 -6.56 -6.24
N GLN A 111 5.92 -7.74 -6.30
CA GLN A 111 5.31 -8.97 -5.75
C GLN A 111 5.09 -8.89 -4.23
N LYS A 112 6.08 -8.35 -3.50
CA LYS A 112 5.97 -8.14 -2.05
C LYS A 112 4.91 -7.11 -1.71
N LEU A 113 4.83 -6.02 -2.47
CA LEU A 113 3.83 -4.98 -2.28
C LEU A 113 2.42 -5.52 -2.53
N ILE A 114 2.18 -6.22 -3.63
CA ILE A 114 0.88 -6.86 -3.92
C ILE A 114 0.46 -7.77 -2.77
N THR A 115 1.40 -8.57 -2.25
CA THR A 115 1.15 -9.43 -1.08
C THR A 115 0.73 -8.62 0.14
N HIS A 116 1.41 -7.50 0.43
CA HIS A 116 1.06 -6.60 1.53
C HIS A 116 -0.32 -5.96 1.35
N ILE A 117 -0.64 -5.47 0.16
CA ILE A 117 -1.97 -4.90 -0.14
C ILE A 117 -3.07 -5.95 0.05
N ASN A 118 -2.82 -7.21 -0.31
CA ASN A 118 -3.77 -8.30 -0.03
C ASN A 118 -3.93 -8.56 1.48
N GLN A 119 -2.85 -8.47 2.27
CA GLN A 119 -2.95 -8.56 3.74
C GLN A 119 -3.78 -7.42 4.33
N VAL A 120 -3.61 -6.18 3.82
CA VAL A 120 -4.42 -5.03 4.19
C VAL A 120 -5.90 -5.27 3.85
N ARG A 121 -6.20 -5.79 2.65
CA ARG A 121 -7.58 -6.12 2.24
C ARG A 121 -8.21 -7.17 3.15
N THR A 122 -7.46 -8.19 3.56
CA THR A 122 -7.94 -9.20 4.52
C THR A 122 -8.25 -8.56 5.87
N LEU A 123 -7.37 -7.69 6.39
CA LEU A 123 -7.62 -6.95 7.61
C LEU A 123 -8.89 -6.09 7.52
N LYS A 124 -9.10 -5.39 6.39
CA LYS A 124 -10.34 -4.61 6.16
C LYS A 124 -11.59 -5.48 6.23
N LYS A 125 -11.57 -6.68 5.64
CA LYS A 125 -12.70 -7.63 5.71
C LYS A 125 -12.99 -8.04 7.15
N ILE A 126 -11.95 -8.35 7.93
CA ILE A 126 -12.09 -8.70 9.35
C ILE A 126 -12.72 -7.53 10.13
N LEU A 127 -12.23 -6.31 9.90
CA LEU A 127 -12.79 -5.09 10.49
C LEU A 127 -14.25 -4.89 10.14
N PHE A 128 -14.62 -4.99 8.86
CA PHE A 128 -16.01 -4.82 8.42
C PHE A 128 -16.94 -5.83 9.09
N ASN A 129 -16.56 -7.11 9.14
CA ASN A 129 -17.33 -8.13 9.82
C ASN A 129 -17.45 -7.84 11.32
N PHE A 130 -16.35 -7.41 11.97
CA PHE A 130 -16.36 -7.04 13.38
C PHE A 130 -17.33 -5.89 13.66
N PHE A 131 -17.31 -4.82 12.85
CA PHE A 131 -18.24 -3.71 13.02
C PHE A 131 -19.68 -4.12 12.73
N GLU A 132 -19.94 -4.87 11.66
CA GLU A 132 -21.28 -5.36 11.30
C GLU A 132 -21.91 -6.17 12.45
N HIS A 133 -21.16 -7.09 13.06
CA HIS A 133 -21.68 -7.92 14.15
C HIS A 133 -21.92 -7.17 15.46
N ASN A 134 -21.16 -6.10 15.72
CA ASN A 134 -21.25 -5.39 17.00
C ASN A 134 -22.17 -4.16 16.92
N LEU A 135 -22.20 -3.42 15.80
CA LEU A 135 -23.10 -2.27 15.64
C LEU A 135 -24.57 -2.68 15.52
N ASN A 136 -24.87 -3.86 14.94
CA ASN A 136 -26.25 -4.36 14.83
C ASN A 136 -26.89 -4.73 16.18
N LYS A 137 -26.10 -4.83 17.27
CA LYS A 137 -26.63 -5.13 18.62
C LYS A 137 -27.29 -3.92 19.30
N GLU A 138 -27.04 -2.69 18.83
CA GLU A 138 -27.66 -1.47 19.39
C GLU A 138 -29.08 -1.20 18.88
N ILE A 139 -29.53 -1.84 17.79
CA ILE A 139 -30.85 -1.57 17.20
C ILE A 139 -31.97 -2.41 17.86
N LEU A 140 -31.60 -3.43 18.66
CA LEU A 140 -32.54 -4.38 19.27
C LEU A 140 -32.71 -4.22 20.80
N ASN A 141 -32.13 -3.17 21.39
CA ASN A 141 -32.29 -2.83 22.81
C ASN A 141 -32.86 -1.42 22.97
#